data_AF-A0AAC8VUS3-F1
#
_entry.id   AF-A0AAC8VUS3-F1
#
_cell.length_a   1.000
_cell.length_b   1.000
_cell.length_c   1.000
_cell.angle_alpha   90.00
_cell.angle_beta   90.00
_cell.angle_gamma   90.00
#
_symmetry.space_group_name_H-M   'P 1'
#
loop_
_entity.id
_entity.type
_entity.pdbx_description
1 polymer ?
#
loop_
_entity_poly.entity_id
_entity_poly.type
_entity_poly.pdbx_seq_one_letter_code
_entity_poly.pdbx_strand_id
1 'polypeptide(L)'
;MADIVVLKHVRLTRALQAIELAAASLDGELVALRAAGQAGLLGNHAEEATLLRTYVRTLRVLLQAMTPDEIDEAGLGERHAQAEEAVGRCAAALRVLDGRPGGTGAVSGTA
;
A
#
# COMPACT_ATOMS: atom_id res chain seq x y z
N MET A 1 -34.74 9.86 -2.17
CA MET A 1 -33.69 9.76 -3.22
C MET A 1 -32.43 10.53 -2.81
N ALA A 2 -32.55 11.76 -2.33
CA ALA A 2 -31.41 12.55 -1.82
C ALA A 2 -30.61 11.86 -0.69
N ASP A 3 -31.28 11.25 0.31
CA ASP A 3 -30.58 10.62 1.44
C ASP A 3 -29.71 9.42 1.06
N ILE A 4 -30.10 8.68 0.02
CA ILE A 4 -29.34 7.52 -0.48
C ILE A 4 -28.07 8.00 -1.18
N VAL A 5 -28.15 9.09 -1.95
CA VAL A 5 -27.00 9.71 -2.61
C VAL A 5 -26.03 10.28 -1.58
N VAL A 6 -26.53 10.97 -0.55
CA VAL A 6 -25.70 11.47 0.56
C VAL A 6 -25.01 10.33 1.30
N LEU A 7 -25.72 9.25 1.62
CA LEU A 7 -25.13 8.09 2.30
C LEU A 7 -24.05 7.41 1.45
N LYS A 8 -24.28 7.29 0.13
CA LYS A 8 -23.30 6.75 -0.82
C LYS A 8 -22.02 7.59 -0.84
N HIS A 9 -22.14 8.91 -0.97
CA HIS A 9 -20.97 9.82 -0.95
C HIS A 9 -20.22 9.76 0.39
N VAL A 10 -20.93 9.73 1.52
CA VAL A 10 -20.29 9.60 2.84
C VAL A 10 -19.50 8.28 2.94
N ARG A 11 -20.04 7.17 2.43
CA ARG A 11 -19.34 5.88 2.44
C ARG A 11 -18.09 5.91 1.55
N LEU A 12 -18.19 6.52 0.37
CA LEU A 12 -17.06 6.65 -0.55
C LEU A 12 -15.95 7.52 0.03
N THR A 13 -16.30 8.68 0.61
CA THR A 13 -15.35 9.56 1.30
C THR A 13 -14.65 8.85 2.46
N ARG A 14 -15.39 8.09 3.27
CA ARG A 14 -14.81 7.32 4.38
C ARG A 14 -13.90 6.19 3.89
N ALA A 15 -14.26 5.54 2.79
CA ALA A 15 -13.43 4.50 2.20
C ALA A 15 -12.08 5.09 1.71
N LEU A 16 -12.11 6.23 1.00
CA LEU A 16 -10.90 6.93 0.59
C LEU A 16 -10.05 7.36 1.80
N GLN A 17 -10.67 7.93 2.83
CA GLN A 17 -9.96 8.30 4.06
C GLN A 17 -9.29 7.10 4.74
N ALA A 18 -9.95 5.94 4.78
CA ALA A 18 -9.37 4.73 5.33
C ALA A 18 -8.18 4.23 4.50
N ILE A 19 -8.26 4.33 3.17
CA ILE A 19 -7.17 3.96 2.26
C ILE A 19 -5.97 4.91 2.45
N GLU A 20 -6.21 6.21 2.57
CA GLU A 20 -5.16 7.21 2.82
C GLU A 20 -4.42 6.92 4.14
N LEU A 21 -5.15 6.67 5.23
CA LEU A 21 -4.58 6.34 6.52
C LEU A 21 -3.77 5.03 6.47
N ALA A 22 -4.30 4.02 5.78
CA ALA A 22 -3.60 2.75 5.59
C ALA A 22 -2.33 2.92 4.76
N ALA A 23 -2.37 3.71 3.69
CA ALA A 23 -1.21 4.01 2.86
C ALA A 23 -0.15 4.80 3.64
N ALA A 24 -0.55 5.77 4.47
CA ALA A 24 0.37 6.52 5.32
C ALA A 24 1.04 5.64 6.38
N SER A 25 0.28 4.75 7.02
CA SER A 25 0.83 3.77 7.97
C SER A 25 1.85 2.86 7.29
N LEU A 26 1.50 2.37 6.10
CA LEU A 26 2.33 1.45 5.32
C LEU A 26 3.62 2.12 4.83
N ASP A 27 3.56 3.40 4.44
CA ASP A 27 4.76 4.16 4.07
C ASP A 27 5.75 4.26 5.24
N GLY A 28 5.25 4.47 6.46
CA GLY A 28 6.07 4.46 7.68
C GLY A 28 6.77 3.12 7.92
N GLU A 29 6.06 2.01 7.77
CA GLU A 29 6.61 0.65 7.88
C GLU A 29 7.68 0.38 6.81
N LEU A 30 7.43 0.82 5.57
CA LEU A 30 8.36 0.66 4.46
C LEU A 30 9.64 1.48 4.64
N VAL A 31 9.54 2.69 5.20
CA VAL A 31 10.71 3.49 5.57
C VAL A 31 11.54 2.79 6.64
N ALA A 32 10.90 2.26 7.69
CA ALA A 32 11.58 1.52 8.74
C ALA A 32 12.27 0.26 8.20
N LEU A 33 11.58 -0.51 7.35
CA LEU A 33 12.13 -1.71 6.71
C LEU A 33 13.30 -1.39 5.78
N ARG A 34 13.22 -0.27 5.03
CA ARG A 34 14.31 0.21 4.18
C ARG A 34 15.54 0.62 5.01
N ALA A 35 15.34 1.31 6.12
CA ALA A 35 16.41 1.68 7.03
C ALA A 35 17.08 0.44 7.65
N ALA A 36 16.29 -0.53 8.13
CA ALA A 36 16.78 -1.82 8.61
C ALA A 36 17.59 -2.55 7.54
N GLY A 37 17.13 -2.53 6.29
CA GLY A 37 17.85 -3.13 5.17
C GLY A 37 19.12 -2.43 4.76
N GLN A 38 19.21 -1.11 4.91
CA GLN A 38 20.46 -0.37 4.73
C GLN A 38 21.46 -0.65 5.86
N ALA A 39 20.97 -0.90 7.07
CA ALA A 39 21.79 -1.28 8.22
C ALA A 39 22.22 -2.77 8.21
N GLY A 40 21.79 -3.57 7.23
CA GLY A 40 22.07 -5.01 7.18
C GLY A 40 21.29 -5.83 8.22
N LEU A 41 20.27 -5.24 8.84
CA LEU A 41 19.44 -5.85 9.88
C LEU A 41 18.20 -6.54 9.31
N LEU A 42 18.18 -6.78 7.99
CA LEU A 42 17.02 -7.28 7.25
C LEU A 42 16.67 -8.75 7.54
N GLY A 43 17.48 -9.47 8.33
CA GLY A 43 17.21 -10.85 8.76
C GLY A 43 16.60 -11.73 7.67
N ASN A 44 15.63 -12.57 8.05
CA ASN A 44 14.76 -13.28 7.11
C ASN A 44 13.36 -12.63 7.11
N HIS A 45 13.28 -11.32 6.83
CA HIS A 45 12.00 -10.57 6.78
C HIS A 45 11.17 -10.86 5.51
N ALA A 46 11.33 -12.04 4.92
CA ALA A 46 10.60 -12.48 3.73
C ALA A 46 9.09 -12.57 3.99
N GLU A 47 8.69 -12.95 5.21
CA GLU A 47 7.28 -13.00 5.64
C GLU A 47 6.69 -11.60 5.76
N GLU A 48 7.39 -10.68 6.41
CA GLU A 48 6.96 -9.29 6.56
C GLU A 48 6.82 -8.60 5.20
N ALA A 49 7.82 -8.73 4.31
CA ALA A 49 7.72 -8.21 2.95
C ALA A 49 6.53 -8.81 2.17
N THR A 50 6.21 -10.09 2.39
CA THR A 50 5.05 -10.74 1.75
C THR A 50 3.72 -10.19 2.28
N LEU A 51 3.63 -9.94 3.58
CA LEU A 51 2.47 -9.28 4.19
C LEU A 51 2.30 -7.88 3.60
N LEU A 52 3.35 -7.06 3.57
CA LEU A 52 3.29 -5.69 3.03
C LEU A 52 2.88 -5.67 1.54
N ARG A 53 3.39 -6.61 0.72
CA ARG A 53 2.92 -6.78 -0.68
C ARG A 53 1.44 -7.09 -0.76
N THR A 54 0.94 -7.94 0.13
CA THR A 54 -0.48 -8.30 0.21
C THR A 54 -1.32 -7.07 0.59
N TYR A 55 -0.88 -6.29 1.57
CA TYR A 55 -1.55 -5.04 1.95
C TYR A 55 -1.61 -4.03 0.81
N VAL A 56 -0.49 -3.75 0.13
CA VAL A 56 -0.47 -2.86 -1.04
C VAL A 56 -1.43 -3.36 -2.13
N ARG A 57 -1.43 -4.67 -2.40
CA ARG A 57 -2.35 -5.27 -3.38
C ARG A 57 -3.81 -5.06 -2.99
N THR A 58 -4.16 -5.26 -1.72
CA THR A 58 -5.51 -5.02 -1.21
C THR A 58 -5.93 -3.57 -1.40
N LEU A 59 -5.09 -2.60 -1.05
CA LEU A 59 -5.39 -1.17 -1.24
C LEU A 59 -5.62 -0.83 -2.71
N ARG A 60 -4.81 -1.38 -3.62
CA ARG A 60 -5.01 -1.21 -5.07
C ARG A 60 -6.34 -1.78 -5.55
N VAL A 61 -6.70 -2.97 -5.10
CA VAL A 61 -7.98 -3.61 -5.47
C VAL A 61 -9.15 -2.77 -4.94
N LEU A 62 -9.05 -2.22 -3.73
CA LEU A 62 -10.09 -1.36 -3.16
C LEU A 62 -10.26 -0.06 -3.97
N LEU A 63 -9.17 0.57 -4.42
CA LEU A 63 -9.25 1.74 -5.31
C LEU A 63 -9.86 1.37 -6.66
N GLN A 64 -9.40 0.27 -7.28
CA GLN A 64 -9.93 -0.22 -8.56
C GLN A 64 -11.41 -0.62 -8.51
N ALA A 65 -11.92 -0.97 -7.34
CA ALA A 65 -13.32 -1.29 -7.14
C ALA A 65 -14.23 -0.05 -7.06
N MET A 66 -13.67 1.14 -6.88
CA MET A 66 -14.41 2.40 -6.95
C MET A 66 -14.62 2.77 -8.42
N THR A 67 -15.87 3.01 -8.83
CA THR A 67 -16.13 3.33 -10.23
C THR A 67 -15.87 4.81 -10.51
N PRO A 68 -15.29 5.17 -11.68
CA PRO A 68 -14.99 6.56 -12.01
C PRO A 68 -16.22 7.48 -11.92
N ASP A 69 -17.37 7.01 -12.44
CA ASP A 69 -18.62 7.75 -12.40
C ASP A 69 -19.04 8.11 -10.97
N GLU A 70 -18.89 7.18 -10.02
CA GLU A 70 -19.24 7.44 -8.61
C GLU A 70 -18.31 8.42 -7.92
N ILE A 71 -17.05 8.43 -8.32
CA ILE A 71 -16.03 9.35 -7.82
C ILE A 71 -16.30 10.75 -8.35
N ASP A 72 -16.61 10.87 -9.63
CA ASP A 72 -16.90 12.14 -10.30
C ASP A 72 -18.22 12.74 -9.78
N GLU A 73 -19.27 11.93 -9.64
CA GLU A 73 -20.55 12.34 -9.03
C GLU A 73 -20.37 12.85 -7.59
N ALA A 74 -19.45 12.25 -6.83
CA ALA A 74 -19.14 12.65 -5.46
C ALA A 74 -18.16 13.84 -5.37
N GLY A 75 -17.57 14.28 -6.49
CA GLY A 75 -16.54 15.32 -6.51
C GLY A 75 -15.24 14.90 -5.83
N LEU A 76 -14.92 13.60 -5.82
CA LEU A 76 -13.79 13.01 -5.09
C LEU A 76 -12.58 12.69 -5.99
N GLY A 77 -12.59 13.11 -7.26
CA GLY A 77 -11.55 12.75 -8.24
C GLY A 77 -10.12 13.08 -7.80
N GLU A 78 -9.91 14.30 -7.27
CA GLU A 78 -8.59 14.70 -6.77
C GLU A 78 -8.13 13.81 -5.60
N ARG A 79 -9.04 13.52 -4.67
CA ARG A 79 -8.75 12.70 -3.50
C ARG A 79 -8.46 11.25 -3.87
N HIS A 80 -9.21 10.71 -4.83
CA HIS A 80 -8.93 9.39 -5.38
C HIS A 80 -7.54 9.33 -6.04
N ALA A 81 -7.19 10.32 -6.87
CA ALA A 81 -5.87 10.39 -7.49
C ALA A 81 -4.73 10.47 -6.45
N GLN A 82 -4.93 11.24 -5.37
CA GLN A 82 -3.98 11.30 -4.25
C GLN A 82 -3.82 9.94 -3.56
N ALA A 83 -4.92 9.20 -3.35
CA ALA A 83 -4.88 7.87 -2.78
C ALA A 83 -4.17 6.86 -3.70
N GLU A 84 -4.42 6.92 -5.02
CA GLU A 84 -3.70 6.12 -6.02
C GLU A 84 -2.21 6.40 -6.00
N GLU A 85 -1.81 7.68 -5.93
CA GLU A 85 -0.42 8.07 -5.87
C GLU A 85 0.26 7.54 -4.59
N ALA A 86 -0.40 7.68 -3.43
CA ALA A 86 0.12 7.18 -2.16
C ALA A 86 0.34 5.67 -2.17
N VAL A 87 -0.65 4.89 -2.64
CA VAL A 87 -0.52 3.44 -2.80
C VAL A 87 0.52 3.09 -3.87
N GLY A 88 0.65 3.90 -4.91
CA GLY A 88 1.69 3.81 -5.93
C GLY A 88 3.11 3.94 -5.35
N ARG A 89 3.33 4.92 -4.46
CA ARG A 89 4.60 5.13 -3.75
C ARG A 89 4.95 3.94 -2.85
N CYS A 90 3.99 3.42 -2.09
CA CYS A 90 4.18 2.21 -1.26
C CYS A 90 4.61 1.00 -2.13
N ALA A 91 3.95 0.81 -3.27
CA ALA A 91 4.30 -0.26 -4.20
C ALA A 91 5.71 -0.10 -4.80
N ALA A 92 6.12 1.13 -5.10
CA ALA A 92 7.45 1.41 -5.61
C ALA A 92 8.53 1.14 -4.54
N ALA A 93 8.28 1.54 -3.30
CA ALA A 93 9.19 1.28 -2.18
C ALA A 93 9.41 -0.23 -1.95
N LEU A 94 8.35 -1.05 -2.03
CA LEU A 94 8.47 -2.51 -1.95
C LEU A 94 9.35 -3.11 -3.06
N ARG A 95 9.21 -2.66 -4.32
CA ARG A 95 10.05 -3.17 -5.42
C ARG A 95 11.53 -2.89 -5.22
N VAL A 96 11.87 -1.76 -4.60
CA VAL A 96 13.26 -1.41 -4.28
C VAL A 96 13.85 -2.37 -3.24
N LEU A 97 13.03 -2.86 -2.31
CA LEU A 97 13.44 -3.88 -1.34
C LEU A 97 13.66 -5.24 -2.03
N ASP A 98 12.79 -5.62 -2.96
CA ASP A 98 12.86 -6.89 -3.71
C ASP A 98 14.06 -6.94 -4.67
N GLY A 99 14.46 -5.80 -5.25
CA GLY A 99 15.57 -5.70 -6.19
C GLY A 99 16.96 -5.72 -5.53
N ARG A 100 17.06 -5.79 -4.20
CA ARG A 100 18.35 -5.83 -3.50
C ARG A 100 18.81 -7.29 -3.42
N PRO A 101 19.92 -7.68 -4.07
CA PRO A 101 20.46 -9.03 -3.95
C PRO A 101 21.09 -9.17 -2.56
N GLY A 102 20.26 -9.47 -1.57
CA GLY A 102 20.65 -9.77 -0.19
C GLY A 102 20.63 -11.27 0.06
N GLY A 103 21.63 -11.97 -0.48
CA GLY A 103 22.14 -13.27 -0.04
C GLY A 103 21.14 -14.29 0.53
N THR A 104 20.54 -15.08 -0.34
CA THR A 104 20.39 -16.53 -0.06
C THR A 104 21.79 -17.15 -0.03
N GLY A 105 22.54 -16.88 1.03
CA GLY A 105 23.71 -17.66 1.39
C GLY A 105 23.21 -19.01 1.86
N ALA A 106 23.16 -19.98 0.94
CA ALA A 106 23.09 -21.38 1.29
C ALA A 106 24.25 -21.67 2.25
N VAL A 107 23.96 -21.85 3.53
CA VAL A 107 24.85 -22.57 4.43
C VAL A 107 24.66 -24.06 4.08
N SER A 108 25.25 -24.46 2.95
CA SER A 108 25.60 -25.86 2.74
C SER A 108 26.64 -26.22 3.82
N GLY A 109 26.32 -27.27 4.57
CA GLY A 109 27.00 -27.66 5.79
C GLY A 109 28.51 -27.80 5.65
N THR A 110 29.20 -27.39 6.71
CA THR A 110 30.59 -27.77 6.93
C THR A 110 30.63 -29.16 7.56
N ALA A 111 31.23 -30.08 6.81
CA ALA A 111 32.03 -31.25 7.19
C ALA A 111 31.60 -32.08 8.42
#